data_AF-F4MPK9-F1
#
_entry.id   AF-F4MPK9-F1
#
_cell.length_a   1.000
_cell.length_b   1.000
_cell.length_c   1.000
_cell.angle_alpha   90.00
_cell.angle_beta   90.00
_cell.angle_gamma   90.00
#
_symmetry.space_group_name_H-M   'P 1'
#
loop_
_entity.id
_entity.type
_entity.pdbx_description
1 polymer ?
#
loop_
_entity_poly.entity_id
_entity_poly.type
_entity_poly.pdbx_seq_one_letter_code
_entity_poly.pdbx_strand_id
1 'polypeptide(L)'
;MKRLLTLLGSISLVATTSAAVVACGDKTQQKSPEKKDDKLLSPKKEGKENTKEKINELQSDKPKEDNIYHPKKSKEENFNSIKKYGLKIFDFVFPRAEKLNELKEKPEYSYLWGITTKITSFYHKIVSYSDLRDFETKNRSVNEKLYKEFDQIVDLYEKEEQKIWGLLNIIK
;
A
#
# COMPACT_ATOMS: atom_id res chain seq x y z
N MET A 1 7.76 19.02 -21.15
CA MET A 1 8.83 18.00 -21.05
C MET A 1 10.22 18.65 -20.90
N LYS A 2 10.56 19.23 -19.74
CA LYS A 2 11.91 19.80 -19.49
C LYS A 2 12.41 19.67 -18.04
N ARG A 3 11.76 18.87 -17.18
CA ARG A 3 12.11 18.82 -15.73
C ARG A 3 12.67 17.48 -15.24
N LEU A 4 12.91 16.51 -16.12
CA LEU A 4 13.36 15.17 -15.72
C LEU A 4 14.89 14.96 -15.79
N LEU A 5 15.64 15.84 -16.45
CA LEU A 5 17.07 15.61 -16.76
C LEU A 5 18.03 15.90 -15.61
N THR A 6 17.57 16.44 -14.48
CA THR A 6 18.47 16.92 -13.40
C THR A 6 18.76 15.88 -12.31
N LEU A 7 18.15 14.69 -12.32
CA LEU A 7 18.25 13.73 -11.20
C LEU A 7 19.25 12.57 -11.40
N LEU A 8 20.01 12.54 -12.49
CA LEU A 8 20.98 11.47 -12.79
C LEU A 8 22.41 11.74 -12.26
N GLY A 9 22.64 12.85 -11.54
CA GLY A 9 23.98 13.38 -11.26
C GLY A 9 24.58 13.09 -9.87
N SER A 10 24.01 12.23 -9.03
CA SER A 10 24.51 12.09 -7.65
C SER A 10 24.30 10.72 -7.02
N ILE A 11 25.00 9.71 -7.55
CA ILE A 11 25.34 8.50 -6.79
C ILE A 11 26.85 8.31 -6.92
N SER A 12 27.60 9.04 -6.08
CA SER A 12 29.02 8.77 -5.85
C SER A 12 29.14 7.98 -4.55
N LEU A 13 29.45 6.69 -4.71
CA LEU A 13 30.36 5.88 -3.89
C LEU A 13 30.44 6.19 -2.38
N VAL A 14 29.87 5.32 -1.54
CA VAL A 14 30.43 5.08 -0.20
C VAL A 14 30.82 3.61 -0.10
N ALA A 15 32.13 3.41 0.05
CA ALA A 15 32.80 2.13 0.07
C ALA A 15 32.43 1.31 1.31
N THR A 16 32.23 0.02 1.07
CA THR A 16 32.12 -1.06 2.05
C THR A 16 33.36 -1.15 2.95
N THR A 17 33.16 -1.12 4.26
CA THR A 17 34.10 -1.71 5.22
C THR A 17 33.40 -2.82 5.99
N SER A 18 33.71 -4.06 5.61
CA SER A 18 33.28 -5.30 6.28
C SER A 18 34.32 -5.70 7.34
N ALA A 19 33.91 -5.84 8.59
CA ALA A 19 34.61 -6.60 9.65
C ALA A 19 33.68 -6.72 10.86
N ALA A 20 33.58 -7.80 11.63
CA ALA A 20 33.89 -9.22 11.51
C ALA A 20 33.02 -9.90 12.58
N VAL A 21 32.60 -11.14 12.35
CA VAL A 21 31.72 -11.93 13.22
C VAL A 21 32.58 -12.78 14.15
N VAL A 22 32.42 -12.69 15.48
CA VAL A 22 32.70 -13.75 16.51
C VAL A 22 31.97 -13.31 17.80
N ALA A 23 30.83 -13.89 18.18
CA ALA A 23 30.60 -15.11 18.97
C ALA A 23 30.99 -15.03 20.46
N CYS A 24 29.98 -14.95 21.33
CA CYS A 24 29.82 -15.64 22.62
C CYS A 24 28.29 -15.71 22.83
N GLY A 25 27.60 -16.84 22.89
CA GLY A 25 28.03 -18.14 23.38
C GLY A 25 27.58 -18.40 24.81
N ASP A 26 26.47 -17.82 25.31
CA ASP A 26 25.95 -18.17 26.62
C ASP A 26 24.78 -19.16 26.55
N LYS A 27 25.15 -20.41 26.84
CA LYS A 27 24.24 -21.45 27.29
C LYS A 27 24.00 -21.24 28.78
N THR A 28 22.75 -21.07 29.19
CA THR A 28 22.38 -21.43 30.58
C THR A 28 21.02 -22.10 30.60
N GLN A 29 21.06 -23.38 30.92
CA GLN A 29 19.92 -24.20 31.30
C GLN A 29 19.48 -23.84 32.72
N GLN A 30 18.18 -23.77 32.98
CA GLN A 30 17.67 -24.10 34.31
C GLN A 30 16.28 -24.75 34.24
N LYS A 31 16.15 -25.90 34.91
CA LYS A 31 15.02 -26.82 34.95
C LYS A 31 13.98 -26.40 36.02
N SER A 32 12.68 -26.58 35.67
CA SER A 32 11.51 -27.06 36.47
C SER A 32 11.09 -26.35 37.78
N PRO A 33 9.89 -26.62 38.39
CA PRO A 33 8.75 -27.51 38.02
C PRO A 33 7.31 -26.92 38.15
N GLU A 34 6.35 -27.71 37.66
CA GLU A 34 4.88 -27.85 37.94
C GLU A 34 4.14 -26.94 38.97
N LYS A 35 2.90 -26.54 38.62
CA LYS A 35 1.62 -27.03 39.23
C LYS A 35 0.37 -26.27 38.70
N LYS A 36 -0.68 -27.05 38.34
CA LYS A 36 -2.13 -27.00 38.72
C LYS A 36 -2.87 -25.64 38.73
N ASP A 37 -4.16 -25.48 38.45
CA ASP A 37 -5.32 -26.27 38.01
C ASP A 37 -6.46 -25.23 37.76
N ASP A 38 -7.52 -25.66 37.06
CA ASP A 38 -8.93 -25.25 37.23
C ASP A 38 -9.56 -23.98 36.59
N LYS A 39 -10.43 -24.28 35.60
CA LYS A 39 -11.89 -24.03 35.54
C LYS A 39 -12.51 -22.63 35.32
N LEU A 40 -13.31 -22.61 34.24
CA LEU A 40 -14.74 -22.22 34.13
C LEU A 40 -15.15 -20.80 33.67
N LEU A 41 -16.08 -20.85 32.70
CA LEU A 41 -17.25 -19.99 32.45
C LEU A 41 -17.11 -18.71 31.63
N SER A 42 -17.52 -18.85 30.36
CA SER A 42 -18.27 -17.85 29.61
C SER A 42 -19.53 -17.37 30.35
N PRO A 43 -19.98 -16.13 30.10
CA PRO A 43 -21.26 -16.01 29.40
C PRO A 43 -21.33 -14.92 28.31
N LYS A 44 -22.25 -15.21 27.40
CA LYS A 44 -22.76 -14.49 26.22
C LYS A 44 -23.36 -13.12 26.58
N LYS A 45 -23.18 -12.08 25.74
CA LYS A 45 -24.23 -11.09 25.40
C LYS A 45 -23.91 -10.27 24.15
N GLU A 46 -25.00 -9.92 23.46
CA GLU A 46 -25.16 -9.42 22.10
C GLU A 46 -24.67 -7.98 21.85
N GLY A 47 -24.44 -7.69 20.56
CA GLY A 47 -24.91 -6.44 19.94
C GLY A 47 -23.88 -5.33 19.77
N LYS A 48 -23.30 -5.21 18.56
CA LYS A 48 -23.18 -3.94 17.83
C LYS A 48 -22.61 -4.18 16.42
N GLU A 49 -23.49 -3.99 15.46
CA GLU A 49 -23.21 -3.56 14.10
C GLU A 49 -22.09 -2.51 14.09
N ASN A 50 -21.02 -2.77 13.34
CA ASN A 50 -20.20 -1.69 12.79
C ASN A 50 -19.35 -2.20 11.63
N THR A 51 -19.72 -1.71 10.46
CA THR A 51 -19.01 -1.67 9.19
C THR A 51 -17.50 -1.44 9.37
N LYS A 52 -16.74 -2.54 9.48
CA LYS A 52 -15.26 -2.53 9.57
C LYS A 52 -14.60 -3.57 8.66
N GLU A 53 -15.28 -4.01 7.63
CA GLU A 53 -14.72 -4.91 6.61
C GLU A 53 -14.70 -4.20 5.26
N LYS A 54 -13.59 -3.51 4.96
CA LYS A 54 -13.22 -3.25 3.55
C LYS A 54 -11.76 -2.92 3.30
N ILE A 55 -10.93 -2.79 4.34
CA ILE A 55 -9.49 -2.50 4.18
C ILE A 55 -8.61 -3.68 4.63
N ASN A 56 -9.11 -4.59 5.47
CA ASN A 56 -8.31 -5.69 6.01
C ASN A 56 -8.16 -6.91 5.09
N GLU A 57 -8.74 -6.92 3.88
CA GLU A 57 -8.57 -8.02 2.92
C GLU A 57 -7.28 -7.95 2.08
N LEU A 58 -6.28 -7.16 2.49
CA LEU A 58 -4.95 -7.18 1.86
C LEU A 58 -3.90 -7.99 2.65
N GLN A 59 -4.23 -8.49 3.84
CA GLN A 59 -3.38 -9.40 4.62
C GLN A 59 -4.24 -10.43 5.35
N SER A 60 -4.52 -11.57 4.72
CA SER A 60 -5.09 -12.73 5.41
C SER A 60 -4.42 -14.00 4.91
N ASP A 61 -3.58 -14.60 5.76
CA ASP A 61 -2.96 -15.93 5.58
C ASP A 61 -3.98 -17.05 5.82
N LYS A 62 -5.08 -17.04 5.06
CA LYS A 62 -5.96 -18.22 4.95
C LYS A 62 -5.89 -18.73 3.51
N PRO A 63 -5.72 -20.04 3.29
CA PRO A 63 -5.86 -20.60 1.96
C PRO A 63 -7.33 -20.46 1.56
N LYS A 64 -7.62 -19.44 0.76
CA LYS A 64 -8.93 -19.24 0.16
C LYS A 64 -8.97 -20.07 -1.12
N GLU A 65 -9.92 -20.98 -1.15
CA GLU A 65 -10.53 -21.62 -2.33
C GLU A 65 -10.35 -20.76 -3.59
N ASP A 66 -9.90 -21.38 -4.70
CA ASP A 66 -9.51 -20.77 -5.98
C ASP A 66 -10.65 -19.93 -6.61
N ASN A 67 -10.93 -18.77 -6.01
CA ASN A 67 -11.70 -17.72 -6.64
C ASN A 67 -10.79 -17.08 -7.68
N ILE A 68 -10.86 -17.61 -8.90
CA ILE A 68 -10.19 -17.05 -10.07
C ILE A 68 -10.62 -15.58 -10.16
N TYR A 69 -9.65 -14.69 -9.98
CA TYR A 69 -9.88 -13.25 -10.07
C TYR A 69 -10.07 -12.86 -11.53
N HIS A 70 -11.17 -12.18 -11.84
CA HIS A 70 -11.43 -11.63 -13.17
C HIS A 70 -11.21 -10.11 -13.14
N PRO A 71 -10.15 -9.60 -13.81
CA PRO A 71 -9.92 -8.17 -13.92
C PRO A 71 -11.06 -7.44 -14.62
N LYS A 72 -11.39 -6.23 -14.16
CA LYS A 72 -12.41 -5.38 -14.79
C LYS A 72 -11.89 -4.64 -16.00
N LYS A 73 -10.58 -4.38 -16.03
CA LYS A 73 -9.89 -3.72 -17.13
C LYS A 73 -8.65 -4.50 -17.52
N SER A 74 -8.16 -4.24 -18.73
CA SER A 74 -6.86 -4.76 -19.15
C SER A 74 -5.72 -4.18 -18.31
N LYS A 75 -4.57 -4.87 -18.33
CA LYS A 75 -3.35 -4.40 -17.65
C LYS A 75 -2.93 -3.01 -18.13
N GLU A 76 -3.05 -2.75 -19.43
CA GLU A 76 -2.68 -1.49 -20.05
C GLU A 76 -3.63 -0.35 -19.65
N GLU A 77 -4.94 -0.59 -19.67
CA GLU A 77 -5.92 0.39 -19.19
C GLU A 77 -5.70 0.74 -17.71
N ASN A 78 -5.42 -0.25 -16.87
CA ASN A 78 -5.13 -0.02 -15.45
C ASN A 78 -3.82 0.76 -15.25
N PHE A 79 -2.77 0.41 -15.99
CA PHE A 79 -1.49 1.13 -15.98
C PHE A 79 -1.68 2.61 -16.35
N ASN A 80 -2.41 2.88 -17.44
CA ASN A 80 -2.70 4.24 -17.89
C ASN A 80 -3.60 5.00 -16.91
N SER A 81 -4.57 4.32 -16.30
CA SER A 81 -5.45 4.89 -15.28
C SER A 81 -4.67 5.30 -14.04
N ILE A 82 -3.75 4.47 -13.55
CA ILE A 82 -2.86 4.83 -12.43
C ILE A 82 -2.01 6.05 -12.77
N LYS A 83 -1.43 6.12 -13.99
CA LYS A 83 -0.67 7.30 -14.42
C LYS A 83 -1.54 8.56 -14.42
N LYS A 84 -2.75 8.48 -14.98
CA LYS A 84 -3.72 9.58 -15.04
C LYS A 84 -4.15 10.06 -13.66
N TYR A 85 -4.64 9.14 -12.82
CA TYR A 85 -5.19 9.47 -11.50
C TYR A 85 -4.11 9.89 -10.52
N GLY A 86 -2.97 9.20 -10.53
CA GLY A 86 -1.83 9.54 -9.70
C GLY A 86 -1.26 10.92 -10.02
N LEU A 87 -1.12 11.28 -11.29
CA LEU A 87 -0.72 12.64 -11.69
C LEU A 87 -1.74 13.69 -11.19
N LYS A 88 -3.04 13.45 -11.41
CA LYS A 88 -4.11 14.36 -10.97
C LYS A 88 -4.07 14.61 -9.46
N ILE A 89 -3.90 13.55 -8.66
CA ILE A 89 -3.76 13.64 -7.21
C ILE A 89 -2.47 14.36 -6.84
N PHE A 90 -1.33 13.97 -7.43
CA PHE A 90 -0.02 14.53 -7.14
C PHE A 90 0.01 16.04 -7.39
N ASP A 91 -0.46 16.49 -8.56
CA ASP A 91 -0.51 17.91 -8.92
C ASP A 91 -1.42 18.72 -7.98
N PHE A 92 -2.48 18.10 -7.46
CA PHE A 92 -3.34 18.74 -6.48
C PHE A 92 -2.71 18.80 -5.08
N VAL A 93 -2.16 17.69 -4.62
CA VAL A 93 -1.70 17.53 -3.23
C VAL A 93 -0.33 18.15 -2.99
N PHE A 94 0.59 18.01 -3.95
CA PHE A 94 1.98 18.48 -3.83
C PHE A 94 2.11 19.97 -3.40
N PRO A 95 1.39 20.94 -4.01
CA PRO A 95 1.44 22.33 -3.57
C PRO A 95 0.74 22.60 -2.23
N ARG A 96 0.09 21.59 -1.62
CA ARG A 96 -0.74 21.70 -0.41
C ARG A 96 -0.30 20.71 0.68
N ALA A 97 0.96 20.29 0.66
CA ALA A 97 1.47 19.25 1.54
C ALA A 97 1.28 19.55 3.04
N GLU A 98 1.35 20.83 3.44
CA GLU A 98 1.13 21.25 4.83
C GLU A 98 -0.31 21.01 5.28
N LYS A 99 -1.29 21.50 4.51
CA LYS A 99 -2.73 21.31 4.79
C LYS A 99 -3.16 19.84 4.75
N LEU A 100 -2.42 18.99 4.05
CA LEU A 100 -2.69 17.56 3.96
C LEU A 100 -2.57 16.85 5.31
N ASN A 101 -1.67 17.29 6.17
CA ASN A 101 -1.44 16.65 7.47
C ASN A 101 -2.69 16.76 8.36
N GLU A 102 -3.44 17.85 8.27
CA GLU A 102 -4.69 18.04 9.01
C GLU A 102 -5.80 17.06 8.60
N LEU A 103 -5.82 16.64 7.33
CA LEU A 103 -6.79 15.65 6.83
C LEU A 103 -6.43 14.22 7.24
N LYS A 104 -5.13 13.90 7.35
CA LYS A 104 -4.65 12.56 7.68
C LYS A 104 -5.01 12.12 9.09
N GLU A 105 -5.11 13.06 10.02
CA GLU A 105 -5.40 12.74 11.42
C GLU A 105 -6.88 12.44 11.68
N LYS A 106 -7.76 12.68 10.70
CA LYS A 106 -9.20 12.45 10.83
C LYS A 106 -9.56 11.00 10.47
N PRO A 107 -10.02 10.17 11.43
CA PRO A 107 -10.31 8.75 11.19
C PRO A 107 -11.39 8.51 10.12
N GLU A 108 -12.36 9.43 10.04
CA GLU A 108 -13.42 9.52 9.02
C GLU A 108 -12.88 9.38 7.59
N TYR A 109 -11.68 9.88 7.36
CA TYR A 109 -11.07 9.99 6.04
C TYR A 109 -10.05 8.89 5.73
N SER A 110 -9.76 8.03 6.70
CA SER A 110 -8.74 6.98 6.58
C SER A 110 -8.92 6.08 5.35
N TYR A 111 -10.17 5.71 5.02
CA TYR A 111 -10.48 4.88 3.85
C TYR A 111 -10.15 5.59 2.52
N LEU A 112 -10.69 6.80 2.32
CA LEU A 112 -10.46 7.58 1.09
C LEU A 112 -8.98 7.97 0.96
N TRP A 113 -8.34 8.28 2.08
CA TRP A 113 -6.91 8.55 2.13
C TRP A 113 -6.07 7.33 1.77
N GLY A 114 -6.47 6.14 2.22
CA GLY A 114 -5.85 4.88 1.84
C GLY A 114 -5.87 4.65 0.33
N ILE A 115 -7.01 4.91 -0.33
CA ILE A 115 -7.13 4.81 -1.79
C ILE A 115 -6.18 5.80 -2.48
N THR A 116 -6.24 7.06 -2.07
CA THR A 116 -5.43 8.17 -2.63
C THR A 116 -3.93 7.89 -2.50
N THR A 117 -3.51 7.39 -1.34
CA THR A 117 -2.12 7.03 -1.04
C THR A 117 -1.67 5.84 -1.89
N LYS A 118 -2.50 4.81 -2.05
CA LYS A 118 -2.16 3.62 -2.83
C LYS A 118 -2.03 3.95 -4.32
N ILE A 119 -2.96 4.72 -4.89
CA ILE A 119 -2.84 5.22 -6.28
C ILE A 119 -1.55 6.03 -6.47
N THR A 120 -1.26 6.96 -5.56
CA THR A 120 -0.06 7.79 -5.63
C THR A 120 1.22 6.96 -5.51
N SER A 121 1.24 5.94 -4.64
CA SER A 121 2.35 5.01 -4.51
C SER A 121 2.61 4.23 -5.81
N PHE A 122 1.55 3.70 -6.44
CA PHE A 122 1.70 3.04 -7.73
C PHE A 122 2.13 3.99 -8.83
N TYR A 123 1.59 5.21 -8.85
CA TYR A 123 2.03 6.25 -9.78
C TYR A 123 3.52 6.52 -9.67
N HIS A 124 4.06 6.73 -8.47
CA HIS A 124 5.50 6.91 -8.29
C HIS A 124 6.32 5.71 -8.77
N LYS A 125 5.80 4.48 -8.61
CA LYS A 125 6.46 3.27 -9.13
C LYS A 125 6.49 3.22 -10.65
N ILE A 126 5.49 3.78 -11.35
CA ILE A 126 5.34 3.59 -12.80
C ILE A 126 5.57 4.84 -13.67
N VAL A 127 5.65 6.03 -13.07
CA VAL A 127 5.68 7.31 -13.79
C VAL A 127 6.90 7.46 -14.71
N SER A 128 8.04 6.84 -14.35
CA SER A 128 9.28 6.90 -15.12
C SER A 128 9.25 6.08 -16.42
N TYR A 129 8.27 5.20 -16.58
CA TYR A 129 8.13 4.34 -17.76
C TYR A 129 7.17 4.97 -18.77
N SER A 130 7.48 4.86 -20.06
CA SER A 130 6.63 5.42 -21.12
C SER A 130 5.26 4.76 -21.14
N ASP A 131 5.26 3.43 -21.12
CA ASP A 131 4.11 2.54 -21.33
C ASP A 131 4.28 1.22 -20.56
N LEU A 132 3.27 0.35 -20.66
CA LEU A 132 3.25 -0.94 -19.97
C LEU A 132 4.41 -1.85 -20.41
N ARG A 133 4.74 -1.87 -21.71
CA ARG A 133 5.82 -2.72 -22.23
C ARG A 133 7.17 -2.27 -21.70
N ASP A 134 7.42 -0.97 -21.67
CA ASP A 134 8.64 -0.40 -21.06
C ASP A 134 8.73 -0.76 -19.57
N PHE A 135 7.62 -0.69 -18.85
CA PHE A 135 7.54 -1.08 -17.45
C PHE A 135 7.85 -2.58 -17.23
N GLU A 136 7.25 -3.48 -18.00
CA GLU A 136 7.43 -4.93 -17.89
C GLU A 136 8.85 -5.36 -18.28
N THR A 137 9.40 -4.80 -19.35
CA THR A 137 10.75 -5.15 -19.83
C THR A 137 11.84 -4.70 -18.85
N LYS A 138 11.63 -3.58 -18.16
CA LYS A 138 12.59 -3.04 -17.19
C LYS A 138 12.36 -3.52 -15.76
N ASN A 139 11.18 -4.06 -15.42
CA ASN A 139 10.90 -4.65 -14.11
C ASN A 139 10.58 -6.14 -14.22
N ARG A 140 11.63 -6.97 -14.14
CA ARG A 140 11.51 -8.44 -14.17
C ARG A 140 10.73 -9.04 -13.00
N SER A 141 10.47 -8.27 -11.94
CA SER A 141 9.71 -8.70 -10.76
C SER A 141 8.21 -8.41 -10.83
N VAL A 142 7.71 -7.86 -11.95
CA VAL A 142 6.28 -7.65 -12.15
C VAL A 142 5.59 -9.00 -12.27
N ASN A 143 4.55 -9.21 -11.47
CA ASN A 143 3.80 -10.46 -11.40
C ASN A 143 2.29 -10.19 -11.40
N GLU A 144 1.50 -11.25 -11.52
CA GLU A 144 0.04 -11.15 -11.63
C GLU A 144 -0.60 -10.51 -10.39
N LYS A 145 0.01 -10.64 -9.21
CA LYS A 145 -0.45 -10.00 -7.98
C LYS A 145 -0.43 -8.48 -8.12
N LEU A 146 0.61 -7.90 -8.72
CA LEU A 146 0.68 -6.45 -8.94
C LEU A 146 -0.46 -5.97 -9.85
N TYR A 147 -0.75 -6.70 -10.93
CA TYR A 147 -1.82 -6.35 -11.86
C TYR A 147 -3.20 -6.49 -11.25
N LYS A 148 -3.41 -7.49 -10.41
CA LYS A 148 -4.61 -7.59 -9.57
C LYS A 148 -4.75 -6.38 -8.66
N GLU A 149 -3.68 -5.97 -7.97
CA GLU A 149 -3.73 -4.77 -7.12
C GLU A 149 -3.99 -3.49 -7.94
N PHE A 150 -3.46 -3.38 -9.16
CA PHE A 150 -3.74 -2.26 -10.07
C PHE A 150 -5.22 -2.20 -10.43
N ASP A 151 -5.80 -3.33 -10.85
CA ASP A 151 -7.22 -3.39 -11.23
C ASP A 151 -8.14 -3.06 -10.05
N GLN A 152 -7.87 -3.65 -8.88
CA GLN A 152 -8.65 -3.41 -7.67
C GLN A 152 -8.62 -1.95 -7.23
N ILE A 153 -7.43 -1.32 -7.22
CA ILE A 153 -7.32 0.06 -6.75
C ILE A 153 -7.91 1.06 -7.74
N VAL A 154 -7.81 0.79 -9.04
CA VAL A 154 -8.43 1.61 -10.09
C VAL A 154 -9.95 1.56 -9.95
N ASP A 155 -10.53 0.37 -9.78
CA ASP A 155 -11.97 0.21 -9.55
C ASP A 155 -12.44 0.92 -8.28
N LEU A 156 -11.69 0.81 -7.18
CA LEU A 156 -12.01 1.52 -5.93
C LEU A 156 -11.92 3.04 -6.08
N TYR A 157 -10.88 3.54 -6.76
CA TYR A 157 -10.74 4.97 -7.02
C TYR A 157 -11.92 5.51 -7.83
N GLU A 158 -12.29 4.83 -8.93
CA GLU A 158 -13.38 5.27 -9.80
C GLU A 158 -14.73 5.29 -9.08
N LYS A 159 -15.00 4.29 -8.23
CA LYS A 159 -16.22 4.26 -7.41
C LYS A 159 -16.29 5.38 -6.38
N GLU A 160 -15.16 5.77 -5.81
CA GLU A 160 -15.09 6.76 -4.73
C GLU A 160 -14.62 8.14 -5.21
N GLU A 161 -14.42 8.35 -6.52
CA GLU A 161 -13.74 9.52 -7.09
C GLU A 161 -14.36 10.82 -6.56
N GLN A 162 -15.69 10.94 -6.60
CA GLN A 162 -16.41 12.13 -6.14
C GLN A 162 -16.15 12.43 -4.66
N LYS A 163 -16.12 11.40 -3.80
CA LYS A 163 -15.88 11.57 -2.36
C LYS A 163 -14.42 11.94 -2.08
N ILE A 164 -13.49 11.32 -2.80
CA ILE A 164 -12.06 11.65 -2.73
C ILE A 164 -11.84 13.13 -3.08
N TRP A 165 -12.43 13.61 -4.18
CA TRP A 165 -12.28 15.01 -4.58
C TRP A 165 -13.05 15.98 -3.68
N GLY A 166 -14.21 15.57 -3.14
CA GLY A 166 -14.90 16.32 -2.10
C GLY A 166 -14.01 16.58 -0.88
N LEU A 167 -13.30 15.54 -0.44
CA LEU A 167 -12.31 15.62 0.64
C LEU A 167 -11.11 16.48 0.28
N LEU A 168 -10.49 16.24 -0.87
CA LEU A 168 -9.30 17.00 -1.28
C LEU A 168 -9.60 18.48 -1.47
N ASN A 169 -10.81 18.84 -1.91
CA ASN A 169 -11.20 20.24 -2.06
C ASN A 169 -11.35 20.98 -0.72
N ILE A 170 -11.43 20.31 0.43
CA ILE A 170 -11.41 20.96 1.75
C ILE A 170 -10.10 21.73 1.96
N ILE A 171 -8.98 21.21 1.42
CA ILE A 171 -7.65 21.82 1.57
C ILE A 171 -7.27 22.72 0.39
N LYS A 172 -8.20 23.00 -0.54
CA LYS A 172 -7.95 23.84 -1.71
C LYS A 172 -7.31 25.17 -1.33
#